data_AF-A0A5D0TRY6-F1
#
_entry.id   AF-A0A5D0TRY6-F1
#
_cell.length_a   1.000
_cell.length_b   1.000
_cell.length_c   1.000
_cell.angle_alpha   90.00
_cell.angle_beta   90.00
_cell.angle_gamma   90.00
#
_symmetry.space_group_name_H-M   'P 1'
#
loop_
_entity.id
_entity.type
_entity.pdbx_description
1 polymer ?
#
loop_
_entity_poly.entity_id
_entity_poly.type
_entity_poly.pdbx_seq_one_letter_code
_entity_poly.pdbx_strand_id
1 'polypeptide(L)'
;MSHLHRIDLPGLAGDEPLGFLAVIGLMSQLLENSYLSWDPEDRHAILHCHRPASIADLVAELMKRLRSIPEGGALPYSSNFPVRRRRGAPDPLRVTPDGYRRLTDRVRSSWLRATLTDKSTDADGRCLVNPLIAVRGRQTIGSFWYYPMLEVRRDPERLLTEALTGWRRVQGSEGWWLDHRASYSTDPGLRGPGGSMAVPGATWLATLAVEKFSYPDYGSPNLPQGMPRGWFPIDGVEVFAWPLWTLPASKNTLDAVWNVGWDHGSWEFAWTSDGRLEATISATHGVSAPNSMDHVVDLDIFAMCAAARPQGGGPLTPIPVQVRRVPSRGGECQPWKGWDWKYPDRGEYPGKYGWG
;
A
#
# COMPACT_ATOMS: atom_id res chain seq x y z
N MET A 1 17.46 -24.83 -12.84
CA MET A 1 17.11 -23.92 -11.71
C MET A 1 17.36 -22.50 -12.19
N SER A 2 16.31 -21.72 -12.43
CA SER A 2 16.42 -20.31 -12.78
C SER A 2 16.94 -19.52 -11.56
N HIS A 3 17.98 -18.72 -11.75
CA HIS A 3 18.53 -17.88 -10.68
C HIS A 3 17.54 -16.75 -10.34
N LEU A 4 17.33 -16.47 -9.06
CA LEU A 4 16.56 -15.32 -8.58
C LEU A 4 17.51 -14.19 -8.20
N HIS A 5 17.29 -13.02 -8.79
CA HIS A 5 18.07 -11.83 -8.48
C HIS A 5 17.57 -11.22 -7.19
N ARG A 6 18.50 -10.80 -6.32
CA ARG A 6 18.25 -9.96 -5.17
C ARG A 6 18.55 -8.52 -5.57
N ILE A 7 17.59 -7.63 -5.40
CA ILE A 7 17.73 -6.20 -5.69
C ILE A 7 17.37 -5.42 -4.44
N ASP A 8 18.38 -4.79 -3.83
CA ASP A 8 18.20 -3.88 -2.71
C ASP A 8 17.61 -2.55 -3.19
N LEU A 9 16.60 -2.05 -2.50
CA LEU A 9 15.89 -0.81 -2.80
C LEU A 9 16.07 0.18 -1.63
N PRO A 10 17.28 0.73 -1.39
CA PRO A 10 17.56 1.57 -0.23
C PRO A 10 16.75 2.88 -0.20
N GLY A 11 16.19 3.32 -1.33
CA GLY A 11 15.23 4.42 -1.36
C GLY A 11 13.86 4.06 -0.77
N LEU A 12 13.53 2.79 -0.61
CA LEU A 12 12.23 2.33 -0.14
C LEU A 12 12.33 1.80 1.29
N ALA A 13 12.47 2.73 2.25
CA ALA A 13 12.49 2.41 3.68
C ALA A 13 11.12 1.93 4.17
N GLY A 14 11.10 0.78 4.84
CA GLY A 14 9.87 0.11 5.27
C GLY A 14 9.24 0.71 6.52
N ASP A 15 10.02 1.37 7.36
CA ASP A 15 9.49 2.07 8.54
C ASP A 15 8.95 3.47 8.22
N GLU A 16 9.04 3.89 6.97
CA GLU A 16 8.46 5.11 6.42
C GLU A 16 7.18 4.80 5.63
N PRO A 17 6.03 5.44 5.92
CA PRO A 17 4.78 5.21 5.20
C PRO A 17 4.94 5.35 3.68
N LEU A 18 5.69 6.37 3.24
CA LEU A 18 5.94 6.60 1.82
C LEU A 18 6.76 5.47 1.19
N GLY A 19 7.83 5.01 1.86
CA GLY A 19 8.69 3.95 1.34
C GLY A 19 7.99 2.61 1.30
N PHE A 20 7.24 2.28 2.36
CA PHE A 20 6.38 1.10 2.41
C PHE A 20 5.31 1.11 1.32
N LEU A 21 4.52 2.18 1.20
CA LEU A 21 3.50 2.27 0.16
C LEU A 21 4.14 2.23 -1.24
N ALA A 22 5.27 2.90 -1.44
CA ALA A 22 5.97 2.89 -2.72
C ALA A 22 6.42 1.47 -3.14
N VAL A 23 6.91 0.63 -2.22
CA VAL A 23 7.26 -0.75 -2.58
C VAL A 23 6.04 -1.60 -2.87
N ILE A 24 4.94 -1.43 -2.15
CA ILE A 24 3.68 -2.15 -2.43
C ILE A 24 3.12 -1.74 -3.80
N GLY A 25 3.22 -0.44 -4.13
CA GLY A 25 2.90 0.08 -5.45
C GLY A 25 3.80 -0.49 -6.54
N LEU A 26 5.12 -0.54 -6.33
CA LEU A 26 6.09 -1.19 -7.22
C LEU A 26 5.71 -2.64 -7.47
N MET A 27 5.48 -3.44 -6.42
CA MET A 27 5.04 -4.84 -6.55
C MET A 27 3.75 -4.98 -7.35
N SER A 28 2.85 -4.01 -7.24
CA SER A 28 1.59 -4.02 -7.99
C SER A 28 1.80 -3.77 -9.50
N GLN A 29 2.92 -3.14 -9.87
CA GLN A 29 3.33 -2.89 -11.26
C GLN A 29 4.18 -3.99 -11.88
N LEU A 30 4.91 -4.75 -11.06
CA LEU A 30 5.72 -5.86 -11.53
C LEU A 30 4.82 -7.07 -11.91
N LEU A 31 5.26 -7.82 -12.91
CA LEU A 31 4.57 -9.05 -13.33
C LEU A 31 4.71 -10.15 -12.27
N GLU A 32 3.96 -11.23 -12.47
CA GLU A 32 3.98 -12.42 -11.60
C GLU A 32 5.41 -12.96 -11.40
N ASN A 33 5.67 -13.57 -10.23
CA ASN A 33 6.97 -14.14 -9.81
C ASN A 33 7.99 -13.13 -9.24
N SER A 34 7.52 -12.13 -8.50
CA SER A 34 8.34 -11.30 -7.62
C SER A 34 7.96 -11.50 -6.15
N TYR A 35 8.97 -11.41 -5.29
CA TYR A 35 8.86 -11.57 -3.84
C TYR A 35 9.48 -10.37 -3.14
N LEU A 36 8.89 -9.96 -2.03
CA LEU A 36 9.36 -8.86 -1.20
C LEU A 36 9.76 -9.38 0.16
N SER A 37 10.93 -8.96 0.63
CA SER A 37 11.36 -9.05 2.01
C SER A 37 11.94 -7.71 2.44
N TRP A 38 12.29 -7.60 3.72
CA TRP A 38 12.87 -6.41 4.31
C TRP A 38 14.20 -6.74 4.96
N ASP A 39 15.15 -5.83 4.84
CA ASP A 39 16.40 -5.92 5.56
C ASP A 39 16.15 -5.68 7.07
N PRO A 40 16.56 -6.57 7.98
CA PRO A 40 16.30 -6.38 9.42
C PRO A 40 17.17 -5.30 10.06
N GLU A 41 18.30 -4.93 9.45
CA GLU A 41 19.22 -3.91 9.98
C GLU A 41 18.76 -2.51 9.53
N ASP A 42 18.65 -2.31 8.22
CA ASP A 42 18.38 -1.00 7.62
C ASP A 42 16.92 -0.79 7.20
N ARG A 43 16.09 -1.84 7.27
CA ARG A 43 14.64 -1.81 6.98
C ARG A 43 14.28 -1.38 5.57
N HIS A 44 15.21 -1.36 4.63
CA HIS A 44 14.88 -1.13 3.23
C HIS A 44 14.27 -2.38 2.58
N ALA A 45 13.49 -2.16 1.54
CA ALA A 45 12.90 -3.24 0.77
C ALA A 45 13.96 -4.02 -0.02
N ILE A 46 13.80 -5.34 -0.06
CA ILE A 46 14.57 -6.25 -0.90
C ILE A 46 13.60 -6.95 -1.85
N LEU A 47 13.78 -6.74 -3.14
CA LEU A 47 13.01 -7.42 -4.17
C LEU A 47 13.77 -8.66 -4.65
N HIS A 48 13.06 -9.78 -4.70
CA HIS A 48 13.55 -11.00 -5.31
C HIS A 48 12.72 -11.36 -6.54
N CYS A 49 13.35 -11.45 -7.71
CA CYS A 49 12.65 -11.77 -8.95
C CYS A 49 13.60 -12.40 -9.98
N HIS A 50 13.05 -13.17 -10.92
CA HIS A 50 13.83 -13.68 -12.06
C HIS A 50 14.18 -12.59 -13.06
N ARG A 51 13.27 -11.65 -13.21
CA ARG A 51 13.45 -10.39 -13.94
C ARG A 51 12.51 -9.37 -13.30
N PRO A 52 12.86 -8.08 -13.30
CA PRO A 52 14.16 -7.49 -13.67
C PRO A 52 15.37 -7.96 -12.82
N ALA A 53 16.61 -7.74 -13.26
CA ALA A 53 17.82 -8.22 -12.59
C ALA A 53 18.61 -7.11 -11.84
N SER A 54 18.28 -5.86 -12.11
CA SER A 54 18.96 -4.68 -11.56
C SER A 54 18.00 -3.50 -11.37
N ILE A 55 18.45 -2.44 -10.69
CA ILE A 55 17.72 -1.17 -10.58
C ILE A 55 17.43 -0.58 -11.96
N ALA A 56 18.41 -0.60 -12.88
CA ALA A 56 18.23 -0.06 -14.22
C ALA A 56 17.12 -0.82 -14.99
N ASP A 57 17.07 -2.14 -14.85
CA ASP A 57 16.00 -2.96 -15.44
C ASP A 57 14.63 -2.65 -14.80
N LEU A 58 14.57 -2.47 -13.48
CA LEU A 58 13.36 -2.04 -12.77
C LEU A 58 12.85 -0.70 -13.30
N VAL A 59 13.74 0.29 -13.42
CA VAL A 59 13.41 1.61 -13.96
C VAL A 59 12.92 1.49 -15.41
N ALA A 60 13.57 0.69 -16.24
CA ALA A 60 13.15 0.45 -17.61
C ALA A 60 11.73 -0.16 -17.69
N GLU A 61 11.41 -1.12 -16.83
CA GLU A 61 10.06 -1.70 -16.73
C GLU A 61 9.02 -0.67 -16.25
N LEU A 62 9.33 0.11 -15.21
CA LEU A 62 8.46 1.18 -14.73
C LEU A 62 8.21 2.26 -15.80
N MET A 63 9.22 2.61 -16.58
CA MET A 63 9.07 3.51 -17.73
C MET A 63 8.16 2.92 -18.81
N LYS A 64 8.21 1.61 -19.07
CA LYS A 64 7.25 0.94 -19.96
C LYS A 64 5.83 1.04 -19.40
N ARG A 65 5.64 0.87 -18.08
CA ARG A 65 4.34 1.04 -17.42
C ARG A 65 3.85 2.49 -17.53
N LEU A 66 4.71 3.47 -17.31
CA LEU A 66 4.35 4.89 -17.41
C LEU A 66 3.91 5.28 -18.83
N ARG A 67 4.58 4.71 -19.85
CA ARG A 67 4.23 4.89 -21.27
C ARG A 67 2.93 4.20 -21.67
N SER A 68 2.49 3.16 -20.95
CA SER A 68 1.22 2.48 -21.24
C SER A 68 0.00 3.27 -20.79
N ILE A 69 0.19 4.29 -19.95
CA ILE A 69 -0.89 5.17 -19.50
C ILE A 69 -1.33 6.07 -20.66
N PRO A 70 -2.58 5.98 -21.15
CA PRO A 70 -3.04 6.76 -22.28
C PRO A 70 -3.03 8.27 -21.97
N GLU A 71 -3.09 9.10 -23.02
CA GLU A 71 -3.17 10.55 -22.85
C GLU A 71 -4.38 10.93 -21.99
N GLY A 72 -4.12 11.69 -20.92
CA GLY A 72 -5.09 12.08 -19.88
C GLY A 72 -5.52 10.93 -18.93
N GLY A 73 -4.97 9.73 -19.07
CA GLY A 73 -5.07 8.68 -18.04
C GLY A 73 -4.19 9.02 -16.83
N ALA A 74 -4.36 8.28 -15.74
CA ALA A 74 -3.55 8.44 -14.52
C ALA A 74 -2.90 7.14 -14.04
N LEU A 75 -3.47 5.99 -14.41
CA LEU A 75 -3.11 4.69 -13.88
C LEU A 75 -2.78 3.71 -15.02
N PRO A 76 -1.70 2.91 -14.88
CA PRO A 76 -1.33 1.91 -15.87
C PRO A 76 -2.37 0.79 -15.94
N TYR A 77 -2.66 0.31 -17.15
CA TYR A 77 -3.61 -0.78 -17.41
C TYR A 77 -5.03 -0.59 -16.85
N SER A 78 -5.41 0.65 -16.53
CA SER A 78 -6.77 0.99 -16.12
C SER A 78 -7.51 1.63 -17.29
N SER A 79 -8.68 1.09 -17.62
CA SER A 79 -9.59 1.72 -18.58
C SER A 79 -10.59 2.59 -17.82
N ASN A 80 -10.72 3.85 -18.24
CA ASN A 80 -11.74 4.78 -17.76
C ASN A 80 -11.72 5.09 -16.24
N PHE A 81 -10.62 4.83 -15.55
CA PHE A 81 -10.42 5.20 -14.15
C PHE A 81 -9.05 5.90 -13.96
N PRO A 82 -8.92 6.93 -13.09
CA PRO A 82 -10.01 7.63 -12.41
C PRO A 82 -10.93 8.34 -13.42
N VAL A 83 -12.19 8.53 -13.05
CA VAL A 83 -13.16 9.20 -13.92
C VAL A 83 -12.75 10.65 -14.11
N ARG A 84 -12.59 11.07 -15.37
CA ARG A 84 -12.22 12.45 -15.67
C ARG A 84 -13.34 13.41 -15.30
N ARG A 85 -12.97 14.44 -14.54
CA ARG A 85 -13.84 15.58 -14.24
C ARG A 85 -14.06 16.38 -15.53
N ARG A 86 -15.34 16.64 -15.86
CA ARG A 86 -15.70 17.63 -16.89
C ARG A 86 -15.45 19.04 -16.36
N ARG A 87 -15.01 19.97 -17.21
CA ARG A 87 -14.77 21.37 -16.82
C ARG A 87 -16.03 21.96 -16.17
N GLY A 88 -15.88 22.55 -14.98
CA GLY A 88 -16.98 23.14 -14.22
C GLY A 88 -17.88 22.16 -13.45
N ALA A 89 -17.78 20.85 -13.68
CA ALA A 89 -18.56 19.84 -12.95
C ALA A 89 -17.98 19.60 -11.54
N PRO A 90 -18.75 19.02 -10.59
CA PRO A 90 -18.19 18.50 -9.34
C PRO A 90 -17.21 17.33 -9.58
N ASP A 91 -16.49 16.92 -8.54
CA ASP A 91 -15.63 15.74 -8.58
C ASP A 91 -16.46 14.47 -8.85
N PRO A 92 -16.22 13.74 -9.96
CA PRO A 92 -17.03 12.59 -10.34
C PRO A 92 -16.88 11.38 -9.41
N LEU A 93 -15.89 11.38 -8.52
CA LEU A 93 -15.68 10.32 -7.53
C LEU A 93 -16.21 10.71 -6.14
N ARG A 94 -16.66 11.96 -5.93
CA ARG A 94 -17.38 12.37 -4.71
C ARG A 94 -18.88 12.17 -4.92
N VAL A 95 -19.32 10.93 -4.78
CA VAL A 95 -20.69 10.49 -5.09
C VAL A 95 -21.45 10.04 -3.85
N THR A 96 -22.78 10.09 -3.88
CA THR A 96 -23.65 9.43 -2.88
C THR A 96 -23.69 7.92 -3.13
N PRO A 97 -24.19 7.09 -2.20
CA PRO A 97 -24.37 5.65 -2.40
C PRO A 97 -25.14 5.27 -3.69
N ASP A 98 -26.21 5.99 -4.03
CA ASP A 98 -26.90 5.82 -5.32
C ASP A 98 -26.04 6.17 -6.52
N GLY A 99 -25.22 7.22 -6.39
CA GLY A 99 -24.24 7.61 -7.41
C GLY A 99 -23.15 6.56 -7.59
N TYR A 100 -22.68 5.95 -6.50
CA TYR A 100 -21.70 4.87 -6.52
C TYR A 100 -22.23 3.64 -7.26
N ARG A 101 -23.46 3.19 -6.99
CA ARG A 101 -24.09 2.08 -7.73
C ARG A 101 -24.15 2.34 -9.24
N ARG A 102 -24.58 3.54 -9.65
CA ARG A 102 -24.56 3.95 -11.07
C ARG A 102 -23.15 4.01 -11.65
N LEU A 103 -22.16 4.36 -10.82
CA LEU A 103 -20.77 4.43 -11.23
C LEU A 103 -20.16 3.03 -11.42
N THR A 104 -20.47 2.07 -10.54
CA THR A 104 -20.00 0.68 -10.65
C THR A 104 -20.53 -0.02 -11.89
N ASP A 105 -21.74 0.32 -12.36
CA ASP A 105 -22.28 -0.21 -13.61
C ASP A 105 -21.50 0.27 -14.84
N ARG A 106 -20.96 1.49 -14.77
CA ARG A 106 -20.23 2.15 -15.86
C ARG A 106 -18.73 1.89 -15.84
N VAL A 107 -18.16 1.71 -14.64
CA VAL A 107 -16.73 1.58 -14.39
C VAL A 107 -16.51 0.30 -13.60
N ARG A 108 -16.32 -0.81 -14.32
CA ARG A 108 -15.95 -2.09 -13.72
C ARG A 108 -14.44 -2.10 -13.46
N SER A 109 -14.04 -1.57 -12.32
CA SER A 109 -12.63 -1.47 -11.93
C SER A 109 -12.44 -1.81 -10.46
N SER A 110 -11.45 -2.65 -10.17
CA SER A 110 -10.94 -2.89 -8.81
C SER A 110 -10.51 -1.59 -8.14
N TRP A 111 -9.95 -0.65 -8.90
CA TRP A 111 -9.58 0.68 -8.42
C TRP A 111 -10.76 1.47 -7.85
N LEU A 112 -11.95 1.37 -8.45
CA LEU A 112 -13.13 2.06 -7.92
C LEU A 112 -13.49 1.54 -6.53
N ARG A 113 -13.50 0.21 -6.35
CA ARG A 113 -13.76 -0.44 -5.06
C ARG A 113 -12.67 -0.20 -4.03
N ALA A 114 -11.43 0.01 -4.46
CA ALA A 114 -10.34 0.40 -3.57
C ALA A 114 -10.41 1.89 -3.16
N THR A 115 -11.04 2.72 -4.00
CA THR A 115 -11.13 4.17 -3.81
C THR A 115 -12.28 4.58 -2.91
N LEU A 116 -13.46 3.98 -3.10
CA LEU A 116 -14.72 4.37 -2.45
C LEU A 116 -15.42 3.14 -1.87
N THR A 117 -16.20 3.38 -0.81
CA THR A 117 -17.19 2.41 -0.32
C THR A 117 -18.54 3.09 -0.10
N ASP A 118 -19.62 2.40 -0.44
CA ASP A 118 -20.99 2.79 -0.11
C ASP A 118 -21.51 2.15 1.18
N LYS A 119 -20.67 1.38 1.87
CA LYS A 119 -20.97 0.80 3.20
C LYS A 119 -20.96 1.85 4.32
N SER A 120 -20.34 2.99 4.08
CA SER A 120 -20.29 4.12 5.02
C SER A 120 -20.27 5.43 4.23
N THR A 121 -20.64 6.52 4.89
CA THR A 121 -20.67 7.86 4.31
C THR A 121 -19.90 8.87 5.14
N ASP A 122 -19.34 9.88 4.47
CA ASP A 122 -18.79 11.06 5.12
C ASP A 122 -19.90 11.96 5.70
N ALA A 123 -19.51 13.06 6.36
CA ALA A 123 -20.43 14.03 6.95
C ALA A 123 -21.36 14.73 5.93
N ASP A 124 -20.99 14.73 4.65
CA ASP A 124 -21.79 15.28 3.55
C ASP A 124 -22.74 14.23 2.93
N GLY A 125 -22.81 13.01 3.50
CA GLY A 125 -23.62 11.90 2.98
C GLY A 125 -23.07 11.29 1.69
N ARG A 126 -21.79 11.50 1.36
CA ARG A 126 -21.12 10.90 0.22
C ARG A 126 -20.43 9.60 0.62
N CYS A 127 -20.24 8.69 -0.32
CA CYS A 127 -19.44 7.48 -0.12
C CYS A 127 -18.09 7.81 0.49
N LEU A 128 -17.70 7.03 1.48
CA LEU A 128 -16.43 7.21 2.16
C LEU A 128 -15.26 6.94 1.20
N VAL A 129 -14.28 7.83 1.20
CA VAL A 129 -13.06 7.76 0.38
C VAL A 129 -11.97 7.06 1.17
N ASN A 130 -11.19 6.21 0.52
CA ASN A 130 -10.04 5.54 1.15
C ASN A 130 -9.13 6.58 1.85
N PRO A 131 -8.81 6.42 3.15
CA PRO A 131 -8.03 7.41 3.89
C PRO A 131 -6.58 7.60 3.39
N LEU A 132 -6.06 6.68 2.56
CA LEU A 132 -4.81 6.91 1.81
C LEU A 132 -4.94 8.02 0.76
N ILE A 133 -6.14 8.20 0.19
CA ILE A 133 -6.43 9.22 -0.82
C ILE A 133 -6.85 10.51 -0.13
N ALA A 134 -5.86 11.32 0.21
CA ALA A 134 -6.10 12.51 0.99
C ALA A 134 -5.97 13.77 0.12
N VAL A 135 -7.10 14.23 -0.39
CA VAL A 135 -7.20 15.38 -1.30
C VAL A 135 -7.65 16.64 -0.57
N ARG A 136 -7.03 17.79 -0.87
CA ARG A 136 -7.30 19.07 -0.19
C ARG A 136 -8.01 20.08 -1.08
N GLY A 137 -8.94 20.83 -0.49
CA GLY A 137 -9.47 22.05 -1.08
C GLY A 137 -10.17 21.79 -2.41
N ARG A 138 -9.57 22.27 -3.51
CA ARG A 138 -10.13 22.12 -4.88
C ARG A 138 -9.61 20.90 -5.64
N GLN A 139 -8.73 20.10 -5.03
CA GLN A 139 -8.23 18.85 -5.61
C GLN A 139 -9.38 17.84 -5.77
N THR A 140 -9.33 17.07 -6.84
CA THR A 140 -10.26 15.96 -7.07
C THR A 140 -9.61 14.65 -6.63
N ILE A 141 -10.39 13.64 -6.28
CA ILE A 141 -9.89 12.29 -5.97
C ILE A 141 -9.03 11.76 -7.13
N GLY A 142 -9.45 11.98 -8.39
CA GLY A 142 -8.65 11.59 -9.56
C GLY A 142 -7.29 12.30 -9.69
N SER A 143 -7.15 13.49 -9.10
CA SER A 143 -5.89 14.25 -9.14
C SER A 143 -4.78 13.60 -8.30
N PHE A 144 -5.15 12.79 -7.31
CA PHE A 144 -4.22 12.03 -6.46
C PHE A 144 -3.29 11.13 -7.27
N TRP A 145 -3.77 10.49 -8.34
CA TRP A 145 -2.90 9.71 -9.23
C TRP A 145 -2.34 10.53 -10.38
N TYR A 146 -3.15 11.45 -10.92
CA TYR A 146 -2.83 12.15 -12.16
C TYR A 146 -1.59 13.05 -12.04
N TYR A 147 -1.49 13.85 -10.98
CA TYR A 147 -0.39 14.80 -10.86
C TYR A 147 0.95 14.16 -10.47
N PRO A 148 1.05 13.20 -9.52
CA PRO A 148 2.29 12.46 -9.30
C PRO A 148 2.81 11.79 -10.58
N MET A 149 1.91 11.15 -11.33
CA MET A 149 2.23 10.54 -12.62
C MET A 149 2.76 11.59 -13.62
N LEU A 150 2.10 12.74 -13.73
CA LEU A 150 2.50 13.83 -14.62
C LEU A 150 3.86 14.42 -14.23
N GLU A 151 4.16 14.53 -12.93
CA GLU A 151 5.47 14.97 -12.45
C GLU A 151 6.57 13.98 -12.84
N VAL A 152 6.36 12.68 -12.62
CA VAL A 152 7.31 11.63 -13.02
C VAL A 152 7.55 11.65 -14.53
N ARG A 153 6.53 11.91 -15.36
CA ARG A 153 6.69 12.01 -16.82
C ARG A 153 7.66 13.09 -17.28
N ARG A 154 7.96 14.10 -16.47
CA ARG A 154 8.89 15.17 -16.85
C ARG A 154 10.33 14.68 -16.94
N ASP A 155 10.69 13.72 -16.09
CA ASP A 155 12.04 13.16 -16.02
C ASP A 155 11.99 11.74 -15.42
N PRO A 156 11.43 10.77 -16.18
CA PRO A 156 11.03 9.50 -15.62
C PRO A 156 12.21 8.64 -15.19
N GLU A 157 13.29 8.63 -15.96
CA GLU A 157 14.47 7.81 -15.64
C GLU A 157 15.11 8.27 -14.32
N ARG A 158 15.36 9.58 -14.16
CA ARG A 158 15.95 10.12 -12.94
C ARG A 158 15.02 9.93 -11.74
N LEU A 159 13.76 10.34 -11.85
CA LEU A 159 12.83 10.35 -10.72
C LEU A 159 12.50 8.93 -10.24
N LEU A 160 12.44 7.95 -11.14
CA LEU A 160 12.26 6.55 -10.76
C LEU A 160 13.53 5.94 -10.17
N THR A 161 14.71 6.30 -10.69
CA THR A 161 15.99 5.87 -10.09
C THR A 161 16.11 6.40 -8.66
N GLU A 162 15.91 7.70 -8.45
CA GLU A 162 15.94 8.34 -7.13
C GLU A 162 14.90 7.73 -6.16
N ALA A 163 13.73 7.32 -6.64
CA ALA A 163 12.75 6.64 -5.81
C ALA A 163 13.27 5.30 -5.24
N LEU A 164 14.02 4.53 -6.05
CA LEU A 164 14.49 3.19 -5.68
C LEU A 164 15.82 3.20 -4.93
N THR A 165 16.70 4.18 -5.18
CA THR A 165 18.08 4.18 -4.66
C THR A 165 18.33 5.22 -3.57
N GLY A 166 17.59 6.33 -3.54
CA GLY A 166 17.84 7.39 -2.59
C GLY A 166 17.11 8.68 -2.94
N TRP A 167 16.29 9.14 -2.01
CA TRP A 167 15.36 10.24 -2.25
C TRP A 167 16.06 11.58 -2.39
N ARG A 168 15.72 12.29 -3.48
CA ARG A 168 15.98 13.73 -3.63
C ARG A 168 14.65 14.47 -3.67
N ARG A 169 14.53 15.50 -2.83
CA ARG A 169 13.34 16.34 -2.81
C ARG A 169 13.35 17.33 -3.97
N VAL A 170 12.22 17.46 -4.64
CA VAL A 170 12.04 18.35 -5.79
C VAL A 170 11.17 19.52 -5.37
N GLN A 171 11.70 20.74 -5.51
CA GLN A 171 10.91 21.96 -5.34
C GLN A 171 9.85 22.03 -6.43
N GLY A 172 8.60 22.33 -6.07
CA GLY A 172 7.50 22.23 -7.03
C GLY A 172 6.54 21.09 -6.72
N SER A 173 7.05 20.05 -6.07
CA SER A 173 6.38 18.75 -6.00
C SER A 173 5.60 18.58 -4.73
N GLU A 174 4.41 18.01 -4.84
CA GLU A 174 3.54 17.72 -3.71
C GLU A 174 3.77 16.29 -3.18
N GLY A 175 3.77 16.14 -1.85
CA GLY A 175 3.87 14.84 -1.19
C GLY A 175 2.54 14.09 -1.06
N TRP A 176 1.44 14.68 -1.55
CA TRP A 176 0.08 14.13 -1.54
C TRP A 176 -0.38 13.53 -0.20
N TRP A 177 0.13 14.12 0.90
CA TRP A 177 -0.08 13.67 2.28
C TRP A 177 0.29 12.20 2.55
N LEU A 178 1.14 11.61 1.70
CA LEU A 178 1.82 10.34 1.92
C LEU A 178 3.24 10.56 2.46
N ASP A 179 3.86 11.70 2.10
CA ASP A 179 5.20 12.11 2.53
C ASP A 179 5.10 13.06 3.73
N HIS A 180 5.31 12.55 4.95
CA HIS A 180 5.30 13.37 6.16
C HIS A 180 6.51 14.30 6.28
N ARG A 181 7.59 13.98 5.58
CA ARG A 181 8.81 14.79 5.52
C ARG A 181 8.75 15.82 4.39
N ALA A 182 7.66 15.85 3.60
CA ALA A 182 7.46 16.91 2.64
C ALA A 182 7.35 18.25 3.37
N SER A 183 8.25 19.17 3.03
CA SER A 183 8.14 20.54 3.52
C SER A 183 6.96 21.17 2.81
N TYR A 184 5.94 21.59 3.55
CA TYR A 184 4.81 22.36 3.04
C TYR A 184 4.98 23.79 3.55
N SER A 185 5.16 24.75 2.64
CA SER A 185 5.16 26.17 3.03
C SER A 185 3.81 26.52 3.65
N THR A 186 3.84 27.05 4.87
CA THR A 186 2.67 27.57 5.56
C THR A 186 2.27 28.95 5.06
N ASP A 187 3.18 29.63 4.33
CA ASP A 187 2.97 30.96 3.75
C ASP A 187 1.83 30.92 2.70
N PRO A 188 0.73 31.66 2.92
CA PRO A 188 -0.38 31.75 1.98
C PRO A 188 0.02 32.16 0.56
N GLY A 189 1.08 32.98 0.40
CA GLY A 189 1.59 33.44 -0.90
C GLY A 189 2.40 32.38 -1.65
N LEU A 190 2.86 31.35 -0.95
CA LEU A 190 3.60 30.20 -1.51
C LEU A 190 2.77 28.91 -1.49
N ARG A 191 1.45 28.99 -1.19
CA ARG A 191 0.49 27.89 -1.36
C ARG A 191 0.26 27.62 -2.84
N GLY A 192 1.22 26.96 -3.44
CA GLY A 192 1.26 26.50 -4.82
C GLY A 192 2.49 25.62 -5.00
N PRO A 193 2.76 25.15 -6.23
CA PRO A 193 3.88 24.25 -6.52
C PRO A 193 5.21 24.72 -5.87
N GLY A 194 5.49 26.03 -5.82
CA GLY A 194 6.73 26.58 -5.28
C GLY A 194 6.96 26.44 -3.76
N GLY A 195 5.94 26.07 -2.98
CA GLY A 195 6.04 25.94 -1.52
C GLY A 195 6.25 24.53 -1.01
N SER A 196 6.22 23.51 -1.87
CA SER A 196 6.37 22.11 -1.46
C SER A 196 7.64 21.45 -1.99
N MET A 197 8.22 20.56 -1.17
CA MET A 197 9.38 19.76 -1.52
C MET A 197 9.12 18.28 -1.19
N ALA A 198 8.83 17.48 -2.21
CA ALA A 198 8.50 16.05 -2.07
C ALA A 198 9.37 15.16 -2.96
N VAL A 199 9.14 13.84 -2.93
CA VAL A 199 9.88 12.85 -3.72
C VAL A 199 8.95 12.26 -4.80
N PRO A 200 8.90 12.81 -6.03
CA PRO A 200 7.82 12.51 -6.98
C PRO A 200 7.72 11.05 -7.40
N GLY A 201 8.87 10.39 -7.63
CA GLY A 201 8.90 8.99 -8.04
C GLY A 201 8.34 8.06 -6.95
N ALA A 202 8.76 8.25 -5.70
CA ALA A 202 8.25 7.48 -4.56
C ALA A 202 6.77 7.79 -4.32
N THR A 203 6.36 9.05 -4.41
CA THR A 203 4.95 9.46 -4.27
C THR A 203 4.07 8.82 -5.33
N TRP A 204 4.49 8.82 -6.60
CA TRP A 204 3.74 8.16 -7.67
C TRP A 204 3.61 6.66 -7.40
N LEU A 205 4.71 5.96 -7.08
CA LEU A 205 4.66 4.54 -6.73
C LEU A 205 3.71 4.29 -5.55
N ALA A 206 3.76 5.11 -4.51
CA ALA A 206 2.87 4.97 -3.35
C ALA A 206 1.39 5.13 -3.71
N THR A 207 1.04 5.99 -4.67
CA THR A 207 -0.35 6.11 -5.14
C THR A 207 -0.87 4.83 -5.80
N LEU A 208 0.03 4.00 -6.34
CA LEU A 208 -0.29 2.72 -6.96
C LEU A 208 -0.56 1.62 -5.93
N ALA A 209 -0.29 1.86 -4.64
CA ALA A 209 -0.55 0.90 -3.57
C ALA A 209 -2.01 0.85 -3.13
N VAL A 210 -2.82 1.88 -3.45
CA VAL A 210 -4.21 2.01 -2.98
C VAL A 210 -5.04 0.76 -3.28
N GLU A 211 -4.84 0.12 -4.43
CA GLU A 211 -5.57 -1.10 -4.81
C GLU A 211 -5.39 -2.24 -3.80
N LYS A 212 -4.23 -2.33 -3.14
CA LYS A 212 -3.93 -3.34 -2.12
C LYS A 212 -4.64 -3.09 -0.80
N PHE A 213 -4.94 -1.84 -0.51
CA PHE A 213 -5.63 -1.40 0.69
C PHE A 213 -7.10 -1.13 0.39
N SER A 214 -7.75 -2.04 -0.33
CA SER A 214 -9.15 -1.92 -0.69
C SER A 214 -10.08 -2.16 0.50
N TYR A 215 -11.34 -1.74 0.37
CA TYR A 215 -12.38 -2.10 1.31
C TYR A 215 -12.72 -3.60 1.18
N PRO A 216 -12.84 -4.34 2.28
CA PRO A 216 -13.19 -5.76 2.22
C PRO A 216 -14.61 -5.94 1.66
N ASP A 217 -14.77 -6.91 0.76
CA ASP A 217 -16.06 -7.21 0.12
C ASP A 217 -17.08 -7.76 1.14
N TYR A 218 -16.62 -8.60 2.08
CA TYR A 218 -17.43 -9.10 3.19
C TYR A 218 -17.10 -8.34 4.47
N GLY A 219 -18.13 -8.07 5.28
CA GLY A 219 -17.92 -7.59 6.64
C GLY A 219 -17.22 -8.70 7.40
N SER A 220 -15.89 -8.68 7.42
CA SER A 220 -15.16 -9.45 8.41
C SER A 220 -15.74 -9.05 9.77
N PRO A 221 -16.14 -10.01 10.61
CA PRO A 221 -16.81 -9.70 11.88
C PRO A 221 -15.96 -8.79 12.79
N ASN A 222 -14.65 -8.72 12.51
CA ASN A 222 -13.68 -7.94 13.27
C ASN A 222 -13.31 -6.60 12.60
N LEU A 223 -13.72 -6.35 11.35
CA LEU A 223 -13.47 -5.08 10.67
C LEU A 223 -14.66 -4.12 10.85
N PRO A 224 -14.44 -2.92 11.41
CA PRO A 224 -15.44 -1.87 11.40
C PRO A 224 -15.95 -1.63 9.97
N GLN A 225 -17.27 -1.53 9.80
CA GLN A 225 -17.84 -1.22 8.50
C GLN A 225 -17.25 0.09 7.97
N GLY A 226 -16.78 0.06 6.72
CA GLY A 226 -16.23 1.25 6.07
C GLY A 226 -14.75 1.53 6.37
N MET A 227 -13.98 0.59 6.92
CA MET A 227 -12.52 0.73 6.95
C MET A 227 -11.84 -0.10 5.85
N PRO A 228 -10.86 0.47 5.11
CA PRO A 228 -10.05 -0.31 4.19
C PRO A 228 -9.02 -1.13 4.94
N ARG A 229 -8.50 -2.18 4.29
CA ARG A 229 -7.33 -2.92 4.79
C ARG A 229 -6.20 -1.94 5.11
N GLY A 230 -5.43 -2.23 6.14
CA GLY A 230 -4.34 -1.36 6.62
C GLY A 230 -4.76 -0.38 7.73
N TRP A 231 -6.04 -0.04 7.88
CA TRP A 231 -6.54 0.96 8.84
C TRP A 231 -7.28 0.41 10.07
N PHE A 232 -6.83 0.77 11.26
CA PHE A 232 -7.39 0.38 12.55
C PHE A 232 -7.98 1.59 13.29
N PRO A 233 -9.19 1.51 13.86
CA PRO A 233 -9.65 2.50 14.83
C PRO A 233 -9.10 2.17 16.22
N ILE A 234 -8.33 3.10 16.79
CA ILE A 234 -7.71 2.93 18.10
C ILE A 234 -8.03 4.16 18.93
N ASP A 235 -8.92 4.01 19.91
CA ASP A 235 -9.41 5.10 20.78
C ASP A 235 -9.89 6.33 19.99
N GLY A 236 -10.59 6.09 18.88
CA GLY A 236 -11.13 7.15 18.01
C GLY A 236 -10.11 7.76 17.04
N VAL A 237 -8.88 7.24 16.99
CA VAL A 237 -7.85 7.63 16.02
C VAL A 237 -7.73 6.54 14.95
N GLU A 238 -7.77 6.93 13.68
CA GLU A 238 -7.49 6.04 12.55
C GLU A 238 -5.98 5.88 12.37
N VAL A 239 -5.50 4.65 12.53
CA VAL A 239 -4.08 4.29 12.45
C VAL A 239 -3.87 3.35 11.27
N PHE A 240 -2.97 3.72 10.35
CA PHE A 240 -2.48 2.84 9.31
C PHE A 240 -1.32 2.02 9.85
N ALA A 241 -1.38 0.69 9.86
CA ALA A 241 -0.31 -0.16 10.40
C ALA A 241 0.09 -1.31 9.46
N TRP A 242 1.37 -1.66 9.46
CA TRP A 242 1.96 -2.66 8.58
C TRP A 242 3.19 -3.37 9.21
N PRO A 243 3.40 -4.67 8.93
CA PRO A 243 4.58 -5.42 9.33
C PRO A 243 5.77 -5.23 8.38
N LEU A 244 6.97 -5.47 8.91
CA LEU A 244 8.18 -5.76 8.16
C LEU A 244 8.64 -7.19 8.50
N TRP A 245 9.13 -7.91 7.50
CA TRP A 245 9.37 -9.35 7.57
C TRP A 245 10.61 -9.75 6.80
N THR A 246 11.31 -10.81 7.21
CA THR A 246 12.55 -11.26 6.56
C THR A 246 12.30 -12.28 5.43
N LEU A 247 11.17 -12.99 5.47
CA LEU A 247 10.90 -14.04 4.49
C LEU A 247 10.31 -13.50 3.16
N PRO A 248 10.88 -13.82 1.99
CA PRO A 248 10.34 -13.36 0.71
C PRO A 248 8.87 -13.74 0.47
N ALA A 249 7.99 -12.73 0.41
CA ALA A 249 6.55 -12.90 0.25
C ALA A 249 6.10 -12.46 -1.16
N SER A 250 5.31 -13.31 -1.83
CA SER A 250 4.75 -12.99 -3.15
C SER A 250 3.59 -11.99 -3.04
N LYS A 251 3.21 -11.36 -4.15
CA LYS A 251 2.00 -10.50 -4.22
C LYS A 251 0.75 -11.19 -3.66
N ASN A 252 0.56 -12.49 -3.91
CA ASN A 252 -0.59 -13.26 -3.44
C ASN A 252 -0.48 -13.55 -1.93
N THR A 253 0.73 -13.85 -1.45
CA THR A 253 1.00 -14.04 -0.02
C THR A 253 0.68 -12.76 0.75
N LEU A 254 1.08 -11.60 0.24
CA LEU A 254 0.80 -10.30 0.86
C LEU A 254 -0.68 -10.00 0.97
N ASP A 255 -1.48 -10.33 -0.05
CA ASP A 255 -2.94 -10.16 0.04
C ASP A 255 -3.53 -10.95 1.22
N ALA A 256 -2.98 -12.13 1.50
CA ALA A 256 -3.40 -12.93 2.63
C ALA A 256 -2.80 -12.45 3.96
N VAL A 257 -1.62 -11.81 4.00
CA VAL A 257 -1.12 -11.13 5.23
C VAL A 257 -2.13 -10.10 5.72
N TRP A 258 -2.64 -9.28 4.79
CA TRP A 258 -3.62 -8.24 5.09
C TRP A 258 -5.01 -8.78 5.41
N ASN A 259 -5.32 -10.03 5.07
CA ASN A 259 -6.57 -10.65 5.50
C ASN A 259 -6.38 -11.36 6.84
N VAL A 260 -5.26 -12.05 7.06
CA VAL A 260 -5.00 -12.85 8.25
C VAL A 260 -4.66 -12.01 9.48
N GLY A 261 -3.85 -10.95 9.32
CA GLY A 261 -3.57 -10.02 10.43
C GLY A 261 -4.84 -9.37 11.00
N TRP A 262 -5.91 -9.33 10.20
CA TRP A 262 -7.11 -8.54 10.39
C TRP A 262 -8.32 -9.37 10.81
N ASP A 263 -8.58 -10.48 10.10
CA ASP A 263 -9.81 -11.25 10.27
C ASP A 263 -9.73 -12.23 11.45
N HIS A 264 -8.52 -12.64 11.86
CA HIS A 264 -8.33 -13.65 12.89
C HIS A 264 -7.94 -13.09 14.27
N GLY A 265 -7.93 -11.76 14.45
CA GLY A 265 -7.49 -11.14 15.71
C GLY A 265 -6.01 -11.38 16.01
N SER A 266 -5.21 -11.64 14.97
CA SER A 266 -3.78 -11.93 15.09
C SER A 266 -2.97 -10.69 15.44
N TRP A 267 -3.47 -9.49 15.12
CA TRP A 267 -2.92 -8.20 15.55
C TRP A 267 -3.94 -7.45 16.41
N GLU A 268 -3.53 -7.08 17.62
CA GLU A 268 -4.28 -6.19 18.51
C GLU A 268 -3.44 -4.94 18.77
N PHE A 269 -4.08 -3.77 18.77
CA PHE A 269 -3.39 -2.51 18.98
C PHE A 269 -4.01 -1.72 20.13
N ALA A 270 -3.16 -1.14 20.98
CA ALA A 270 -3.58 -0.28 22.07
C ALA A 270 -2.55 0.82 22.34
N TRP A 271 -3.00 1.97 22.79
CA TRP A 271 -2.10 3.02 23.26
C TRP A 271 -1.54 2.65 24.64
N THR A 272 -0.23 2.82 24.80
CA THR A 272 0.44 2.69 26.10
C THR A 272 0.35 3.99 26.88
N SER A 273 0.57 3.93 28.20
CA SER A 273 0.53 5.11 29.08
C SER A 273 1.57 6.18 28.74
N ASP A 274 2.63 5.83 28.00
CA ASP A 274 3.67 6.74 27.51
C ASP A 274 3.39 7.28 26.09
N GLY A 275 2.21 7.00 25.53
CA GLY A 275 1.76 7.53 24.24
C GLY A 275 2.31 6.79 23.01
N ARG A 276 2.95 5.64 23.18
CA ARG A 276 3.35 4.75 22.07
C ARG A 276 2.21 3.82 21.71
N LEU A 277 2.26 3.25 20.51
CA LEU A 277 1.32 2.21 20.11
C LEU A 277 1.92 0.83 20.44
N GLU A 278 1.25 0.04 21.27
CA GLU A 278 1.59 -1.38 21.41
C GLU A 278 0.87 -2.19 20.33
N ALA A 279 1.64 -2.95 19.54
CA ALA A 279 1.14 -3.95 18.61
C ALA A 279 1.37 -5.33 19.23
N THR A 280 0.29 -5.96 19.70
CA THR A 280 0.29 -7.34 20.17
C THR A 280 0.08 -8.27 18.98
N ILE A 281 1.05 -9.15 18.73
CA ILE A 281 1.06 -9.99 17.53
C ILE A 281 1.23 -11.47 17.91
N SER A 282 0.42 -12.36 17.34
CA SER A 282 0.43 -13.79 17.67
C SER A 282 1.64 -14.53 17.09
N ALA A 283 2.41 -15.28 17.88
CA ALA A 283 3.67 -15.91 17.47
C ALA A 283 3.65 -16.62 16.09
N THR A 284 2.55 -17.27 15.72
CA THR A 284 2.33 -17.83 14.38
C THR A 284 1.50 -16.88 13.51
N HIS A 285 2.16 -15.92 12.86
CA HIS A 285 1.53 -14.90 12.00
C HIS A 285 1.15 -15.40 10.61
N GLY A 286 0.93 -16.70 10.47
CA GLY A 286 1.04 -17.27 9.14
C GLY A 286 -0.20 -17.06 8.31
N VAL A 287 0.08 -16.49 7.15
CA VAL A 287 -0.77 -16.59 5.98
C VAL A 287 -1.18 -18.04 5.81
N SER A 288 -2.49 -18.32 5.74
CA SER A 288 -2.98 -19.62 5.31
C SER A 288 -2.27 -19.96 4.01
N ALA A 289 -1.62 -21.12 3.96
CA ALA A 289 -0.95 -21.54 2.76
C ALA A 289 -1.96 -21.55 1.60
N PRO A 290 -1.59 -21.14 0.36
CA PRO A 290 -2.55 -20.82 -0.69
C PRO A 290 -3.62 -21.89 -1.00
N ASN A 291 -3.38 -23.16 -0.64
CA ASN A 291 -4.37 -24.24 -0.74
C ASN A 291 -4.45 -25.14 0.52
N SER A 292 -4.12 -24.62 1.71
CA SER A 292 -4.36 -25.31 2.99
C SER A 292 -4.78 -24.32 4.07
N MET A 293 -5.96 -24.56 4.65
CA MET A 293 -6.41 -23.85 5.84
C MET A 293 -5.65 -24.30 7.10
N ASP A 294 -4.96 -25.45 7.04
CA ASP A 294 -4.29 -26.09 8.19
C ASP A 294 -2.79 -25.73 8.31
N HIS A 295 -2.27 -24.95 7.36
CA HIS A 295 -0.85 -24.56 7.33
C HIS A 295 -0.69 -23.05 7.26
N VAL A 296 0.22 -22.53 8.08
CA VAL A 296 0.38 -21.12 8.42
C VAL A 296 1.85 -20.79 8.17
N VAL A 297 2.12 -19.87 7.24
CA VAL A 297 3.50 -19.47 6.85
C VAL A 297 3.97 -18.31 7.71
N ASP A 298 4.82 -18.57 8.72
CA ASP A 298 5.45 -17.49 9.48
C ASP A 298 6.38 -16.68 8.56
N LEU A 299 6.06 -15.40 8.35
CA LEU A 299 6.87 -14.49 7.55
C LEU A 299 8.13 -14.01 8.27
N ASP A 300 8.28 -14.34 9.55
CA ASP A 300 9.30 -13.79 10.43
C ASP A 300 9.19 -12.25 10.49
N ILE A 301 8.02 -11.80 10.97
CA ILE A 301 7.71 -10.37 11.16
C ILE A 301 8.59 -9.83 12.30
N PHE A 302 9.66 -9.11 11.98
CA PHE A 302 10.59 -8.58 12.97
C PHE A 302 10.19 -7.19 13.49
N ALA A 303 9.32 -6.46 12.79
CA ALA A 303 8.83 -5.15 13.22
C ALA A 303 7.38 -4.92 12.79
N MET A 304 6.66 -4.12 13.59
CA MET A 304 5.41 -3.49 13.19
C MET A 304 5.63 -1.99 13.14
N CYS A 305 5.13 -1.37 12.09
CA CYS A 305 5.17 0.05 11.85
C CYS A 305 3.74 0.58 11.80
N ALA A 306 3.58 1.85 12.15
CA ALA A 306 2.28 2.50 12.09
C ALA A 306 2.43 3.99 11.80
N ALA A 307 1.35 4.57 11.29
CA ALA A 307 1.24 5.99 11.05
C ALA A 307 -0.20 6.47 11.22
N ALA A 308 -0.34 7.72 11.65
CA ALA A 308 -1.64 8.35 11.81
C ALA A 308 -1.64 9.72 11.14
N ARG A 309 -2.83 10.25 10.84
CA ARG A 309 -2.97 11.65 10.46
C ARG A 309 -3.18 12.51 11.72
N PRO A 310 -2.52 13.67 11.83
CA PRO A 310 -2.80 14.61 12.91
C PRO A 310 -4.28 15.03 12.93
N GLN A 311 -4.80 15.35 14.12
CA GLN A 311 -6.12 15.97 14.24
C GLN A 311 -6.18 17.26 13.42
N GLY A 312 -7.22 17.42 12.60
CA GLY A 312 -7.34 18.54 11.64
C GLY A 312 -6.75 18.26 10.25
N GLY A 313 -6.21 17.06 10.02
CA GLY A 313 -5.69 16.63 8.73
C GLY A 313 -4.20 16.93 8.55
N GLY A 314 -3.59 16.31 7.55
CA GLY A 314 -2.15 16.40 7.32
C GLY A 314 -1.58 15.12 6.71
N PRO A 315 -0.25 15.06 6.51
CA PRO A 315 0.41 13.88 5.99
C PRO A 315 0.31 12.70 6.96
N LEU A 316 0.33 11.50 6.39
CA LEU A 316 0.39 10.26 7.14
C LEU A 316 1.74 10.16 7.85
N THR A 317 1.75 10.33 9.17
CA THR A 317 2.97 10.54 9.96
C THR A 317 3.28 9.31 10.81
N PRO A 318 4.52 8.78 10.79
CA PRO A 318 4.90 7.64 11.62
C PRO A 318 4.61 7.89 13.10
N ILE A 319 4.16 6.84 13.78
CA ILE A 319 4.01 6.82 15.24
C ILE A 319 4.92 5.72 15.81
N PRO A 320 5.52 5.92 17.01
CA PRO A 320 6.34 4.88 17.63
C PRO A 320 5.49 3.65 17.97
N VAL A 321 5.98 2.48 17.55
CA VAL A 321 5.33 1.19 17.82
C VAL A 321 6.23 0.32 18.69
N GLN A 322 5.65 -0.30 19.71
CA GLN A 322 6.27 -1.37 20.49
C GLN A 322 5.59 -2.69 20.12
N VAL A 323 6.38 -3.70 19.75
CA VAL A 323 5.85 -5.01 19.39
C VAL A 323 5.87 -5.93 20.62
N ARG A 324 4.74 -6.57 20.91
CA ARG A 324 4.61 -7.60 21.95
C ARG A 324 4.16 -8.91 21.30
N ARG A 325 5.02 -9.93 21.31
CA ARG A 325 4.65 -11.26 20.81
C ARG A 325 3.93 -12.06 21.89
N VAL A 326 2.79 -12.65 21.54
CA VAL A 326 2.00 -13.51 22.45
C VAL A 326 1.68 -14.86 21.79
N PRO A 327 1.48 -15.94 22.56
CA PRO A 327 0.99 -17.19 22.01
C PRO A 327 -0.35 -17.00 21.28
N SER A 328 -0.54 -17.71 20.17
CA SER A 328 -1.82 -17.76 19.45
C SER A 328 -2.94 -18.26 20.36
N ARG A 329 -4.10 -17.58 20.36
CA ARG A 329 -5.29 -18.03 21.10
C ARG A 329 -5.81 -19.40 20.65
N GLY A 330 -5.51 -19.81 19.41
CA GLY A 330 -5.90 -21.10 18.82
C GLY A 330 -4.82 -22.18 18.88
N GLY A 331 -3.70 -21.94 19.59
CA GLY A 331 -2.52 -22.79 19.54
C GLY A 331 -1.56 -22.41 18.41
N GLU A 332 -0.28 -22.73 18.58
CA GLU A 332 0.74 -22.46 17.57
C GLU A 332 0.65 -23.49 16.44
N CYS A 333 0.40 -23.02 15.22
CA CYS A 333 0.61 -23.85 14.04
C CYS A 333 2.11 -24.09 13.86
N GLN A 334 2.52 -25.35 13.67
CA GLN A 334 3.93 -25.60 13.36
C GLN A 334 4.29 -24.88 12.04
N PRO A 335 5.42 -24.15 11.99
CA PRO A 335 5.97 -23.68 10.74
C PRO A 335 6.08 -24.86 9.79
N TRP A 336 5.54 -24.74 8.58
CA TRP A 336 5.53 -25.86 7.66
C TRP A 336 6.97 -26.21 7.24
N LYS A 337 7.44 -27.39 7.64
CA LYS A 337 8.85 -27.82 7.50
C LYS A 337 9.25 -28.25 6.08
N GLY A 338 8.30 -28.32 5.14
CA GLY A 338 8.48 -28.95 3.83
C GLY A 338 8.69 -28.02 2.65
N TRP A 339 8.68 -26.69 2.85
CA TRP A 339 8.86 -25.72 1.77
C TRP A 339 10.33 -25.31 1.67
N ASP A 340 10.94 -25.43 0.48
CA ASP A 340 12.21 -24.73 0.22
C ASP A 340 11.90 -23.24 0.16
N TRP A 341 12.10 -22.58 1.31
CA TRP A 341 11.83 -21.17 1.61
C TRP A 341 12.45 -20.17 0.64
N LYS A 342 13.25 -20.62 -0.31
CA LYS A 342 13.86 -19.72 -1.27
C LYS A 342 12.80 -19.10 -2.15
N TYR A 343 12.03 -19.85 -2.94
CA TYR A 343 11.08 -19.27 -3.90
C TYR A 343 10.01 -20.28 -4.36
N PRO A 344 8.72 -20.13 -4.00
CA PRO A 344 7.68 -21.07 -4.42
C PRO A 344 7.45 -21.05 -5.94
N ASP A 345 7.79 -22.12 -6.66
CA ASP A 345 7.24 -22.34 -8.00
C ASP A 345 5.74 -22.65 -7.87
N ARG A 346 4.89 -21.95 -8.65
CA ARG A 346 3.41 -22.02 -8.55
C ARG A 346 2.82 -23.43 -8.69
N GLY A 347 3.56 -24.42 -9.20
CA GLY A 347 3.08 -25.75 -9.54
C GLY A 347 3.25 -26.84 -8.47
N GLU A 348 3.99 -26.60 -7.38
CA GLU A 348 4.35 -27.67 -6.43
C GLU A 348 3.61 -27.54 -5.08
N TYR A 349 2.30 -27.35 -5.11
CA TYR A 349 1.49 -27.45 -3.90
C TYR A 349 0.89 -28.86 -3.79
N PRO A 350 1.34 -29.73 -2.86
CA PRO A 350 0.65 -30.97 -2.57
C PRO A 350 -0.57 -30.64 -1.71
N GLY A 351 -1.62 -30.13 -2.35
CA GLY A 351 -2.92 -30.09 -1.70
C GLY A 351 -3.37 -31.53 -1.43
N LYS A 352 -4.06 -31.76 -0.31
CA LYS A 352 -4.85 -32.99 -0.11
C LYS A 352 -5.85 -33.23 -1.26
N TYR A 353 -6.14 -32.17 -2.02
CA TYR A 353 -6.82 -32.16 -3.30
C TYR A 353 -5.84 -31.69 -4.39
N GLY A 354 -4.96 -32.59 -4.81
CA GLY A 354 -4.06 -32.32 -5.91
C GLY A 354 -4.84 -31.93 -7.16
N TRP A 355 -4.42 -30.85 -7.80
CA TRP A 355 -4.59 -30.69 -9.23
C TRP A 355 -3.20 -30.44 -9.79
N GLY A 356 -2.67 -31.47 -10.44
CA GLY A 356 -1.52 -31.35 -11.33
C GLY A 356 -1.91 -30.78 -12.68
#